data_AF-A0A395IMK3-F1
#
_entry.id   AF-A0A395IMK3-F1
#
_cell.length_a   1.000
_cell.length_b   1.000
_cell.length_c   1.000
_cell.angle_alpha   90.00
_cell.angle_beta   90.00
_cell.angle_gamma   90.00
#
_symmetry.space_group_name_H-M   'P 1'
#
loop_
_entity.id
_entity.type
_entity.pdbx_description
1 polymer ?
#
loop_
_entity_poly.entity_id
_entity_poly.type
_entity_poly.pdbx_seq_one_letter_code
_entity_poly.pdbx_strand_id
1 'polypeptide(L)'
;MSNKSKLQPAARVAARRQDVWSIVNEAAAASPKQPIVNMGQGFFGYNPPKFILDAAKAALDKVDCNQYSPTKGRPRLKQAIADSYSPLWGRKLNPDTEITITTGANEGMLSAFMGFIEEGDEVILFEPFFDQYISNIEMAGGKNSIHFAELEAAITPMTKMIVLNTPHNPVGKVFSKEELFKIGELCVKNDIIILSDEVYDRLYYTPFTRVATLSPEIERLTLTVGSAGKNFYATGWRVGWLIGPPYLIEYVAAAHTRICYSSVSPLQEAAAVGFEEADANNFWDSAVTEMKGKMDLFNEVWKELDLPFSDPEGGYFVLVNMKKVKIPSDYPFPDHVMNRPRDFKLSWFLIHEVGVAAIPPTEFYTDKNAHIGEDWLRFATVKNTIAENFGSAHSLAKPEHQFGLKDCSDQSGKVAVITGSSEGIGYGCAHTLLKNKLSKLFIIALSEEVYHGAIEDISKTISPQAAQKCTFFKCDMSDWPSTYGCQSFRPRCSHQSPDAYP
;
A
#
# COMPACT_ATOMS: atom_id res chain seq x y z
N MET A 1 -34.36 -19.71 31.14
CA MET A 1 -34.62 -18.73 30.06
C MET A 1 -33.42 -17.81 29.99
N SER A 2 -32.61 -17.94 28.94
CA SER A 2 -31.35 -17.17 28.82
C SER A 2 -31.66 -15.68 28.69
N ASN A 3 -31.09 -14.89 29.60
CA ASN A 3 -31.26 -13.45 29.73
C ASN A 3 -30.57 -12.75 28.53
N LYS A 4 -31.20 -12.77 27.35
CA LYS A 4 -30.70 -12.00 26.20
C LYS A 4 -30.92 -10.52 26.50
N SER A 5 -29.82 -9.78 26.65
CA SER A 5 -29.79 -8.31 26.79
C SER A 5 -30.77 -7.65 25.80
N LYS A 6 -31.56 -6.66 26.24
CA LYS A 6 -32.41 -5.86 25.34
C LYS A 6 -31.60 -5.08 24.31
N LEU A 7 -30.33 -4.77 24.62
CA LEU A 7 -29.39 -4.18 23.69
C LEU A 7 -28.70 -5.31 22.92
N GLN A 8 -29.10 -5.49 21.66
CA GLN A 8 -28.44 -6.39 20.72
C GLN A 8 -27.91 -5.55 19.55
N PRO A 9 -26.68 -5.79 19.08
CA PRO A 9 -26.22 -5.16 17.85
C PRO A 9 -27.09 -5.61 16.67
N ALA A 10 -27.17 -4.78 15.62
CA ALA A 10 -27.84 -5.17 14.39
C ALA A 10 -27.19 -6.43 13.81
N ALA A 11 -28.00 -7.36 13.27
CA ALA A 11 -27.54 -8.65 12.79
C ALA A 11 -26.37 -8.53 11.78
N ARG A 12 -26.45 -7.55 10.87
CA ARG A 12 -25.43 -7.22 9.86
C ARG A 12 -24.03 -6.87 10.37
N VAL A 13 -23.88 -6.58 11.66
CA VAL A 13 -22.56 -6.31 12.30
C VAL A 13 -22.31 -7.17 13.54
N ALA A 14 -23.19 -8.15 13.79
CA ALA A 14 -23.13 -8.97 14.99
C ALA A 14 -22.19 -10.19 14.84
N ALA A 15 -21.89 -10.61 13.61
CA ALA A 15 -20.98 -11.71 13.35
C ALA A 15 -19.55 -11.33 13.77
N ARG A 16 -18.89 -12.22 14.54
CA ARG A 16 -17.55 -12.02 15.11
C ARG A 16 -16.65 -13.20 14.79
N ARG A 17 -16.18 -13.31 13.54
CA ARG A 17 -14.98 -14.10 13.23
C ARG A 17 -13.79 -13.15 13.32
N GLN A 18 -12.74 -13.52 14.05
CA GLN A 18 -11.52 -12.72 14.09
C GLN A 18 -10.91 -12.74 12.68
N ASP A 19 -10.76 -11.55 12.11
CA ASP A 19 -10.24 -11.35 10.76
C ASP A 19 -8.75 -11.67 10.67
N VAL A 20 -8.28 -11.88 9.44
CA VAL A 20 -6.86 -12.19 9.16
C VAL A 20 -5.90 -11.13 9.69
N TRP A 21 -6.29 -9.85 9.66
CA TRP A 21 -5.43 -8.73 10.04
C TRP A 21 -5.16 -8.75 11.55
N SER A 22 -6.20 -9.01 12.33
CA SER A 22 -6.15 -9.17 13.78
C SER A 22 -5.25 -10.35 14.18
N ILE A 23 -5.38 -11.51 13.52
CA ILE A 23 -4.55 -12.69 13.81
C ILE A 23 -3.07 -12.45 13.46
N VAL A 24 -2.78 -11.84 12.31
CA VAL A 24 -1.39 -11.55 11.90
C VAL A 24 -0.74 -10.52 12.81
N ASN A 25 -1.47 -9.50 13.25
CA ASN A 25 -0.98 -8.52 14.22
C ASN A 25 -0.70 -9.15 15.59
N GLU A 26 -1.59 -10.03 16.06
CA GLU A 26 -1.41 -10.79 17.29
C GLU A 26 -0.16 -11.68 17.21
N ALA A 27 -0.01 -12.43 16.12
CA ALA A 27 1.16 -13.28 15.89
C ALA A 27 2.46 -12.46 15.87
N ALA A 28 2.44 -11.30 15.19
CA ALA A 28 3.61 -10.42 15.11
C ALA A 28 3.99 -9.84 16.48
N ALA A 29 3.00 -9.50 17.31
CA ALA A 29 3.23 -9.00 18.67
C ALA A 29 3.72 -10.09 19.64
N ALA A 30 3.23 -11.33 19.49
CA ALA A 30 3.61 -12.46 20.32
C ALA A 30 4.94 -13.12 19.92
N SER A 31 5.45 -12.84 18.71
CA SER A 31 6.63 -13.50 18.18
C SER A 31 7.89 -13.24 19.01
N PRO A 32 8.68 -14.29 19.33
CA PRO A 32 9.99 -14.14 19.96
C PRO A 32 11.04 -13.55 19.00
N LYS A 33 10.76 -13.49 17.69
CA LYS A 33 11.62 -12.89 16.67
C LYS A 33 11.23 -11.44 16.51
N GLN A 34 12.07 -10.54 17.01
CA GLN A 34 11.86 -9.11 16.87
C GLN A 34 13.11 -8.41 16.30
N PRO A 35 12.92 -7.38 15.45
CA PRO A 35 11.62 -6.87 15.02
C PRO A 35 11.09 -7.64 13.79
N ILE A 36 9.76 -7.76 13.67
CA ILE A 36 9.12 -8.46 12.56
C ILE A 36 9.27 -7.71 11.24
N VAL A 37 9.67 -8.43 10.19
CA VAL A 37 9.62 -7.96 8.81
C VAL A 37 8.19 -8.14 8.29
N ASN A 38 7.40 -7.07 8.33
CA ASN A 38 6.00 -7.13 7.93
C ASN A 38 5.83 -6.97 6.41
N MET A 39 5.73 -8.11 5.72
CA MET A 39 5.42 -8.19 4.29
C MET A 39 3.93 -8.49 4.05
N GLY A 40 3.06 -8.44 5.06
CA GLY A 40 1.65 -8.83 4.91
C GLY A 40 0.74 -7.65 4.55
N GLN A 41 0.91 -6.53 5.25
CA GLN A 41 0.05 -5.36 5.10
C GLN A 41 0.40 -4.56 3.84
N GLY A 42 -0.61 -4.35 2.98
CA GLY A 42 -0.51 -3.66 1.69
C GLY A 42 -0.50 -2.13 1.79
N PHE A 43 0.20 -1.57 2.77
CA PHE A 43 0.54 -0.14 2.82
C PHE A 43 2.02 0.08 2.55
N PHE A 44 2.33 1.24 2.00
CA PHE A 44 3.69 1.65 1.65
C PHE A 44 4.52 1.88 2.91
N GLY A 45 5.71 1.28 2.96
CA GLY A 45 6.69 1.48 4.03
C GLY A 45 7.41 2.83 3.97
N TYR A 46 6.96 3.74 3.11
CA TYR A 46 7.60 5.01 2.81
C TYR A 46 6.56 6.11 2.57
N ASN A 47 7.04 7.35 2.62
CA ASN A 47 6.20 8.53 2.44
C ASN A 47 5.67 8.67 1.00
N PRO A 48 4.49 9.30 0.82
CA PRO A 48 4.05 9.82 -0.47
C PRO A 48 5.08 10.73 -1.14
N PRO A 49 5.03 10.90 -2.47
CA PRO A 49 5.90 11.82 -3.19
C PRO A 49 5.91 13.23 -2.59
N LYS A 50 7.05 13.92 -2.63
CA LYS A 50 7.19 15.23 -1.96
C LYS A 50 6.16 16.26 -2.45
N PHE A 51 5.92 16.32 -3.76
CA PHE A 51 4.99 17.28 -4.35
C PHE A 51 3.56 17.13 -3.80
N ILE A 52 3.09 15.89 -3.61
CA ILE A 52 1.75 15.65 -3.05
C ILE A 52 1.72 15.92 -1.54
N LEU A 53 2.79 15.61 -0.80
CA LEU A 53 2.90 15.96 0.63
C LEU A 53 2.88 17.46 0.86
N ASP A 54 3.61 18.22 0.04
CA ASP A 54 3.63 19.67 0.11
C ASP A 54 2.26 20.26 -0.24
N ALA A 55 1.56 19.68 -1.24
CA ALA A 55 0.19 20.07 -1.56
C ALA A 55 -0.78 19.85 -0.39
N ALA A 56 -0.65 18.74 0.34
CA ALA A 56 -1.45 18.49 1.55
C ALA A 56 -1.18 19.51 2.65
N LYS A 57 0.10 19.87 2.89
CA LYS A 57 0.46 20.91 3.86
C LYS A 57 -0.10 22.27 3.45
N ALA A 58 0.08 22.66 2.19
CA ALA A 58 -0.41 23.93 1.67
C ALA A 58 -1.95 24.02 1.68
N ALA A 59 -2.66 22.89 1.51
CA ALA A 59 -4.11 22.86 1.63
C ALA A 59 -4.58 23.20 3.05
N LEU A 60 -3.84 22.82 4.08
CA LEU A 60 -4.20 23.12 5.48
C LEU A 60 -4.14 24.61 5.80
N ASP A 61 -3.34 25.40 5.07
CA ASP A 61 -3.25 26.86 5.22
C ASP A 61 -4.41 27.62 4.54
N LYS A 62 -5.32 26.92 3.86
CA LYS A 62 -6.47 27.54 3.16
C LYS A 62 -7.76 27.33 3.94
N VAL A 63 -8.47 28.43 4.21
CA VAL A 63 -9.72 28.40 5.01
C VAL A 63 -10.76 27.44 4.41
N ASP A 64 -10.98 27.50 3.11
CA ASP A 64 -11.99 26.69 2.41
C ASP A 64 -11.65 25.18 2.41
N CYS A 65 -10.38 24.83 2.45
CA CYS A 65 -9.90 23.45 2.52
C CYS A 65 -10.10 22.84 3.92
N ASN A 66 -10.35 23.64 4.96
CA ASN A 66 -10.63 23.16 6.31
C ASN A 66 -12.14 22.98 6.58
N GLN A 67 -13.01 23.36 5.64
CA GLN A 67 -14.47 23.25 5.76
C GLN A 67 -15.03 22.09 4.92
N TYR A 68 -16.33 21.85 4.99
CA TYR A 68 -17.01 20.83 4.18
C TYR A 68 -16.78 21.05 2.67
N SER A 69 -16.39 19.97 1.99
CA SER A 69 -16.42 19.92 0.52
C SER A 69 -17.85 19.72 0.01
N PRO A 70 -18.13 20.05 -1.27
CA PRO A 70 -19.36 19.58 -1.91
C PRO A 70 -19.50 18.06 -1.78
N THR A 71 -20.73 17.56 -1.64
CA THR A 71 -20.98 16.14 -1.32
C THR A 71 -20.45 15.17 -2.38
N LYS A 72 -20.48 15.58 -3.66
CA LYS A 72 -19.89 14.82 -4.79
C LYS A 72 -18.36 14.98 -4.91
N GLY A 73 -17.75 15.82 -4.09
CA GLY A 73 -16.32 16.12 -4.10
C GLY A 73 -15.95 17.52 -4.58
N ARG A 74 -14.70 17.92 -4.31
CA ARG A 74 -14.15 19.22 -4.71
C ARG A 74 -14.06 19.32 -6.25
N PRO A 75 -14.51 20.43 -6.86
CA PRO A 75 -14.46 20.60 -8.31
C PRO A 75 -13.07 20.38 -8.92
N ARG A 76 -12.01 20.88 -8.27
CA ARG A 76 -10.62 20.72 -8.74
C ARG A 76 -10.22 19.26 -8.87
N LEU A 77 -10.51 18.42 -7.87
CA LEU A 77 -10.18 17.00 -7.93
C LEU A 77 -10.96 16.28 -9.02
N LYS A 78 -12.27 16.52 -9.13
CA LYS A 78 -13.07 15.91 -10.20
C LYS A 78 -12.56 16.29 -11.59
N GLN A 79 -12.19 17.56 -11.78
CA GLN A 79 -11.61 18.05 -13.02
C GLN A 79 -10.26 17.39 -13.31
N ALA A 80 -9.35 17.33 -12.32
CA ALA A 80 -8.04 16.69 -12.48
C ALA A 80 -8.17 15.19 -12.82
N ILE A 81 -9.12 14.48 -12.22
CA ILE A 81 -9.43 13.08 -12.58
C ILE A 81 -9.99 13.03 -14.00
N ALA A 82 -10.97 13.87 -14.36
CA ALA A 82 -11.53 13.90 -15.72
C ALA A 82 -10.44 14.14 -16.77
N ASP A 83 -9.54 15.09 -16.55
CA ASP A 83 -8.45 15.42 -17.47
C ASP A 83 -7.42 14.28 -17.55
N SER A 84 -7.10 13.63 -16.44
CA SER A 84 -6.16 12.51 -16.41
C SER A 84 -6.71 11.24 -17.06
N TYR A 85 -8.03 11.00 -16.94
CA TYR A 85 -8.68 9.79 -17.47
C TYR A 85 -9.25 9.95 -18.88
N SER A 86 -9.61 11.16 -19.33
CA SER A 86 -10.18 11.38 -20.67
C SER A 86 -9.30 10.82 -21.81
N PRO A 87 -7.96 11.00 -21.81
CA PRO A 87 -7.09 10.38 -22.82
C PRO A 87 -7.11 8.84 -22.76
N LEU A 88 -7.21 8.27 -21.55
CA LEU A 88 -7.28 6.83 -21.32
C LEU A 88 -8.63 6.23 -21.71
N TRP A 89 -9.67 7.07 -21.74
CA TRP A 89 -11.03 6.71 -22.12
C TRP A 89 -11.31 6.91 -23.61
N GLY A 90 -10.45 7.64 -24.33
CA GLY A 90 -10.65 8.02 -25.72
C GLY A 90 -11.76 9.05 -25.94
N ARG A 91 -12.31 9.64 -24.87
CA ARG A 91 -13.34 10.69 -24.91
C ARG A 91 -13.21 11.62 -23.70
N LYS A 92 -13.80 12.81 -23.80
CA LYS A 92 -13.88 13.72 -22.66
C LYS A 92 -14.87 13.19 -21.62
N LEU A 93 -14.41 13.05 -20.38
CA LEU A 93 -15.25 12.79 -19.20
C LEU A 93 -15.79 14.11 -18.64
N ASN A 94 -17.04 14.11 -18.21
CA ASN A 94 -17.67 15.25 -17.55
C ASN A 94 -17.49 15.13 -16.02
N PRO A 95 -16.70 16.01 -15.38
CA PRO A 95 -16.40 15.93 -13.95
C PRO A 95 -17.62 16.19 -13.05
N ASP A 96 -18.71 16.77 -13.56
CA ASP A 96 -19.89 17.07 -12.75
C ASP A 96 -20.94 15.97 -12.75
N THR A 97 -20.97 15.16 -13.81
CA THR A 97 -21.99 14.14 -13.99
C THR A 97 -21.44 12.72 -13.98
N GLU A 98 -20.19 12.52 -14.37
CA GLU A 98 -19.60 11.17 -14.56
C GLU A 98 -18.60 10.80 -13.47
N ILE A 99 -18.30 11.70 -12.53
CA ILE A 99 -17.31 11.48 -11.47
C ILE A 99 -17.89 11.89 -10.11
N THR A 100 -17.76 11.00 -9.12
CA THR A 100 -18.01 11.34 -7.71
C THR A 100 -16.83 10.91 -6.84
N ILE A 101 -16.45 11.79 -5.91
CA ILE A 101 -15.41 11.52 -4.92
C ILE A 101 -16.02 10.82 -3.71
N THR A 102 -15.29 9.86 -3.15
CA THR A 102 -15.70 9.01 -2.03
C THR A 102 -14.58 8.92 -0.99
N THR A 103 -14.88 8.40 0.20
CA THR A 103 -13.92 8.28 1.31
C THR A 103 -13.06 7.02 1.14
N GLY A 104 -12.25 7.05 0.07
CA GLY A 104 -11.49 5.91 -0.43
C GLY A 104 -12.31 5.00 -1.33
N ALA A 105 -11.62 4.09 -2.02
CA ALA A 105 -12.27 3.10 -2.88
C ALA A 105 -13.20 2.17 -2.09
N ASN A 106 -12.78 1.78 -0.88
CA ASN A 106 -13.52 0.89 0.01
C ASN A 106 -14.95 1.39 0.30
N GLU A 107 -15.09 2.66 0.70
CA GLU A 107 -16.39 3.27 0.96
C GLU A 107 -17.11 3.65 -0.34
N GLY A 108 -16.37 3.96 -1.40
CA GLY A 108 -16.97 4.16 -2.72
C GLY A 108 -17.66 2.91 -3.27
N MET A 109 -17.07 1.73 -3.07
CA MET A 109 -17.71 0.46 -3.39
C MET A 109 -18.92 0.20 -2.50
N LEU A 110 -18.84 0.49 -1.19
CA LEU A 110 -20.01 0.43 -0.31
C LEU A 110 -21.14 1.34 -0.83
N SER A 111 -20.82 2.56 -1.25
CA SER A 111 -21.78 3.48 -1.85
C SER A 111 -22.40 2.93 -3.15
N ALA A 112 -21.62 2.22 -3.98
CA ALA A 112 -22.15 1.53 -5.15
C ALA A 112 -23.10 0.40 -4.76
N PHE A 113 -22.75 -0.46 -3.81
CA PHE A 113 -23.64 -1.52 -3.35
C PHE A 113 -24.92 -0.95 -2.71
N MET A 114 -24.80 0.03 -1.81
CA MET A 114 -25.96 0.69 -1.19
C MET A 114 -26.84 1.47 -2.17
N GLY A 115 -26.31 1.81 -3.35
CA GLY A 115 -27.05 2.49 -4.41
C GLY A 115 -27.85 1.56 -5.33
N PHE A 116 -27.51 0.27 -5.40
CA PHE A 116 -28.04 -0.65 -6.42
C PHE A 116 -28.45 -2.03 -5.93
N ILE A 117 -28.08 -2.41 -4.70
CA ILE A 117 -28.35 -3.75 -4.16
C ILE A 117 -29.44 -3.66 -3.11
N GLU A 118 -30.46 -4.49 -3.27
CA GLU A 118 -31.54 -4.69 -2.31
C GLU A 118 -31.49 -6.10 -1.68
N GLU A 119 -32.37 -6.35 -0.72
CA GLU A 119 -32.48 -7.67 -0.11
C GLU A 119 -32.81 -8.76 -1.14
N GLY A 120 -31.94 -9.76 -1.23
CA GLY A 120 -32.11 -10.90 -2.13
C GLY A 120 -31.43 -10.75 -3.49
N ASP A 121 -30.93 -9.56 -3.84
CA ASP A 121 -30.10 -9.38 -5.04
C ASP A 121 -28.78 -10.14 -4.91
N GLU A 122 -28.28 -10.62 -6.04
CA GLU A 122 -27.06 -11.39 -6.14
C GLU A 122 -25.94 -10.56 -6.77
N VAL A 123 -24.76 -10.63 -6.17
CA VAL A 123 -23.52 -10.04 -6.69
C VAL A 123 -22.52 -11.14 -6.98
N ILE A 124 -21.99 -11.19 -8.19
CA ILE A 124 -20.97 -12.16 -8.59
C ILE A 124 -19.59 -11.65 -8.20
N LEU A 125 -18.81 -12.49 -7.51
CA LEU A 125 -17.41 -12.25 -7.14
C LEU A 125 -16.50 -13.31 -7.77
N PHE A 126 -15.29 -12.90 -8.12
CA PHE A 126 -14.20 -13.81 -8.51
C PHE A 126 -13.31 -14.09 -7.30
N GLU A 127 -12.95 -15.36 -7.10
CA GLU A 127 -12.01 -15.75 -6.05
C GLU A 127 -10.58 -15.87 -6.59
N PRO A 128 -9.57 -15.45 -5.80
CA PRO A 128 -9.69 -14.83 -4.48
C PRO A 128 -10.16 -13.37 -4.54
N PHE A 129 -11.13 -12.97 -3.71
CA PHE A 129 -11.69 -11.60 -3.69
C PHE A 129 -11.03 -10.70 -2.64
N PHE A 130 -11.14 -9.38 -2.80
CA PHE A 130 -10.87 -8.47 -1.69
C PHE A 130 -11.93 -8.65 -0.59
N ASP A 131 -11.49 -8.88 0.64
CA ASP A 131 -12.32 -9.27 1.80
C ASP A 131 -13.54 -8.35 2.00
N GLN A 132 -13.37 -7.04 1.79
CA GLN A 132 -14.43 -6.08 2.04
C GLN A 132 -15.61 -6.18 1.05
N TYR A 133 -15.47 -6.85 -0.10
CA TYR A 133 -16.59 -7.03 -1.04
C TYR A 133 -17.75 -7.74 -0.35
N ILE A 134 -17.48 -8.84 0.36
CA ILE A 134 -18.50 -9.61 1.07
C ILE A 134 -19.23 -8.73 2.08
N SER A 135 -18.49 -8.06 2.97
CA SER A 135 -19.12 -7.25 4.02
C SER A 135 -19.96 -6.12 3.44
N ASN A 136 -19.53 -5.49 2.34
CA ASN A 136 -20.27 -4.39 1.74
C ASN A 136 -21.56 -4.87 1.06
N ILE A 137 -21.52 -6.02 0.38
CA ILE A 137 -22.70 -6.65 -0.25
C ILE A 137 -23.72 -7.04 0.84
N GLU A 138 -23.26 -7.70 1.90
CA GLU A 138 -24.12 -8.14 3.00
C GLU A 138 -24.70 -6.95 3.80
N MET A 139 -23.94 -5.87 3.96
CA MET A 139 -24.43 -4.65 4.59
C MET A 139 -25.59 -4.00 3.82
N ALA A 140 -25.58 -4.12 2.48
CA ALA A 140 -26.68 -3.69 1.61
C ALA A 140 -27.85 -4.69 1.58
N GLY A 141 -27.72 -5.88 2.19
CA GLY A 141 -28.73 -6.94 2.19
C GLY A 141 -28.62 -7.92 1.00
N GLY A 142 -27.62 -7.75 0.14
CA GLY A 142 -27.36 -8.62 -0.98
C GLY A 142 -26.73 -9.95 -0.58
N LYS A 143 -26.67 -10.86 -1.55
CA LYS A 143 -25.99 -12.16 -1.46
C LYS A 143 -24.81 -12.20 -2.40
N ASN A 144 -23.67 -12.71 -1.92
CA ASN A 144 -22.56 -13.03 -2.80
C ASN A 144 -22.80 -14.38 -3.49
N SER A 145 -22.51 -14.45 -4.78
CA SER A 145 -22.52 -15.67 -5.59
C SER A 145 -21.12 -15.86 -6.17
N ILE A 146 -20.58 -17.07 -6.01
CA ILE A 146 -19.17 -17.37 -6.32
C ILE A 146 -19.13 -18.66 -7.13
N HIS A 147 -18.63 -18.55 -8.36
CA HIS A 147 -18.69 -19.64 -9.33
C HIS A 147 -17.37 -19.74 -10.11
N PHE A 148 -16.72 -20.90 -10.00
CA PHE A 148 -15.38 -21.14 -10.55
C PHE A 148 -15.39 -21.77 -11.96
N ALA A 149 -16.47 -22.43 -12.37
CA ALA A 149 -16.48 -23.25 -13.58
C ALA A 149 -17.10 -22.56 -14.81
N GLU A 150 -18.21 -21.83 -14.65
CA GLU A 150 -18.91 -21.17 -15.76
C GLU A 150 -19.59 -19.88 -15.27
N LEU A 151 -19.05 -18.71 -15.64
CA LEU A 151 -19.61 -17.41 -15.27
C LEU A 151 -21.05 -17.25 -15.74
N GLU A 152 -21.40 -17.77 -16.92
CA GLU A 152 -22.77 -17.70 -17.45
C GLU A 152 -23.75 -18.51 -16.59
N ALA A 153 -23.33 -19.65 -16.04
CA ALA A 153 -24.17 -20.46 -15.16
C ALA A 153 -24.40 -19.83 -13.77
N ALA A 154 -23.57 -18.85 -13.39
CA ALA A 154 -23.72 -18.08 -12.16
C ALA A 154 -24.82 -17.01 -12.26
N ILE A 155 -25.18 -16.61 -13.47
CA ILE A 155 -26.14 -15.54 -13.70
C ILE A 155 -27.55 -16.08 -13.50
N THR A 156 -28.29 -15.42 -12.62
CA THR A 156 -29.70 -15.68 -12.32
C THR A 156 -30.53 -14.41 -12.55
N PRO A 157 -31.87 -14.49 -12.53
CA PRO A 157 -32.71 -13.29 -12.54
C PRO A 157 -32.47 -12.32 -11.36
N MET A 158 -31.82 -12.79 -10.29
CA MET A 158 -31.46 -11.98 -9.12
C MET A 158 -30.09 -11.32 -9.26
N THR A 159 -29.28 -11.67 -10.26
CA THR A 159 -27.95 -11.08 -10.44
C THR A 159 -28.06 -9.61 -10.84
N LYS A 160 -27.51 -8.71 -10.02
CA LYS A 160 -27.51 -7.26 -10.26
C LYS A 160 -26.15 -6.68 -10.59
N MET A 161 -25.09 -7.30 -10.09
CA MET A 161 -23.75 -6.75 -10.22
C MET A 161 -22.69 -7.85 -10.34
N ILE A 162 -21.65 -7.58 -11.10
CA ILE A 162 -20.39 -8.33 -11.09
C ILE A 162 -19.27 -7.41 -10.63
N VAL A 163 -18.45 -7.87 -9.69
CA VAL A 163 -17.24 -7.14 -9.28
C VAL A 163 -16.05 -7.67 -10.06
N LEU A 164 -15.36 -6.79 -10.77
CA LEU A 164 -14.07 -7.07 -11.40
C LEU A 164 -12.98 -6.38 -10.60
N ASN A 165 -11.85 -7.06 -10.38
CA ASN A 165 -10.69 -6.43 -9.77
C ASN A 165 -9.46 -6.62 -10.65
N THR A 166 -8.99 -5.53 -11.26
CA THR A 166 -7.87 -5.56 -12.20
C THR A 166 -7.06 -4.26 -12.14
N PRO A 167 -5.73 -4.30 -11.91
CA PRO A 167 -4.93 -5.46 -11.49
C PRO A 167 -5.44 -6.12 -10.20
N HIS A 168 -5.42 -7.44 -10.17
CA HIS A 168 -6.11 -8.26 -9.17
C HIS A 168 -5.32 -8.39 -7.86
N ASN A 169 -5.94 -8.10 -6.72
CA ASN A 169 -5.43 -8.45 -5.39
C ASN A 169 -6.16 -9.71 -4.91
N PRO A 170 -5.46 -10.80 -4.55
CA PRO A 170 -4.02 -10.91 -4.27
C PRO A 170 -3.11 -11.42 -5.40
N VAL A 171 -3.67 -11.86 -6.53
CA VAL A 171 -2.93 -12.65 -7.55
C VAL A 171 -1.91 -11.83 -8.35
N GLY A 172 -2.15 -10.53 -8.51
CA GLY A 172 -1.39 -9.67 -9.41
C GLY A 172 -1.78 -9.81 -10.89
N LYS A 173 -2.84 -10.57 -11.21
CA LYS A 173 -3.33 -10.75 -12.59
C LYS A 173 -3.86 -9.43 -13.16
N VAL A 174 -3.52 -9.14 -14.41
CA VAL A 174 -4.20 -8.13 -15.21
C VAL A 174 -5.13 -8.87 -16.17
N PHE A 175 -6.43 -8.56 -16.10
CA PHE A 175 -7.38 -9.19 -17.01
C PHE A 175 -7.09 -8.77 -18.45
N SER A 176 -7.09 -9.75 -19.36
CA SER A 176 -6.88 -9.51 -20.77
C SER A 176 -8.09 -8.80 -21.38
N LYS A 177 -7.87 -8.12 -22.50
CA LYS A 177 -8.95 -7.48 -23.26
C LYS A 177 -10.06 -8.48 -23.63
N GLU A 178 -9.67 -9.70 -24.02
CA GLU A 178 -10.57 -10.77 -24.43
C GLU A 178 -11.38 -11.32 -23.26
N GLU A 179 -10.76 -11.46 -22.08
CA GLU A 179 -11.47 -11.85 -20.86
C GLU A 179 -12.51 -10.79 -20.47
N LEU A 180 -12.10 -9.52 -20.42
CA LEU A 180 -12.98 -8.41 -20.08
C LEU A 180 -14.11 -8.23 -21.09
N PHE A 181 -13.84 -8.43 -22.39
CA PHE A 181 -14.87 -8.33 -23.42
C PHE A 181 -15.94 -9.42 -23.26
N LYS A 182 -15.55 -10.67 -23.03
CA LYS A 182 -16.50 -11.77 -22.78
C LYS A 182 -17.36 -11.53 -21.55
N ILE A 183 -16.76 -11.03 -20.47
CA ILE A 183 -17.49 -10.67 -19.24
C ILE A 183 -18.46 -9.52 -19.54
N GLY A 184 -17.99 -8.48 -20.24
CA GLY A 184 -18.79 -7.34 -20.64
C GLY A 184 -19.99 -7.72 -21.50
N GLU A 185 -19.82 -8.61 -22.48
CA GLU A 185 -20.92 -9.13 -23.31
C GLU A 185 -21.98 -9.86 -22.49
N LEU A 186 -21.56 -10.66 -21.50
CA LEU A 186 -22.49 -11.32 -20.57
C LEU A 186 -23.27 -10.30 -19.74
N CYS A 187 -22.61 -9.25 -19.25
CA CYS A 187 -23.28 -8.18 -18.50
C CYS A 187 -24.26 -7.40 -19.37
N VAL A 188 -23.90 -7.08 -20.62
CA VAL A 188 -24.79 -6.42 -21.58
C VAL A 188 -26.01 -7.28 -21.89
N LYS A 189 -25.81 -8.59 -22.14
CA LYS A 189 -26.88 -9.55 -22.43
C LYS A 189 -27.93 -9.65 -21.30
N ASN A 190 -27.50 -9.46 -20.06
CA ASN A 190 -28.33 -9.67 -18.87
C ASN A 190 -28.65 -8.38 -18.09
N ASP A 191 -28.23 -7.21 -18.60
CA ASP A 191 -28.37 -5.89 -17.97
C ASP A 191 -27.81 -5.84 -16.53
N ILE A 192 -26.59 -6.37 -16.36
CA ILE A 192 -25.89 -6.47 -15.07
C ILE A 192 -24.85 -5.35 -14.96
N ILE A 193 -24.81 -4.69 -13.80
CA ILE A 193 -23.81 -3.64 -13.52
C ILE A 193 -22.42 -4.26 -13.34
N ILE A 194 -21.40 -3.63 -13.92
CA ILE A 194 -20.00 -3.97 -13.68
C ILE A 194 -19.44 -2.96 -12.67
N LEU A 195 -19.03 -3.45 -11.50
CA LEU A 195 -18.21 -2.67 -10.56
C LEU A 195 -16.74 -3.05 -10.79
N SER A 196 -16.02 -2.23 -11.54
CA SER A 196 -14.61 -2.42 -11.86
C SER A 196 -13.73 -1.76 -10.79
N ASP A 197 -13.25 -2.55 -9.82
CA ASP A 197 -12.22 -2.14 -8.86
C ASP A 197 -10.85 -2.09 -9.53
N GLU A 198 -10.47 -0.88 -9.95
CA GLU A 198 -9.23 -0.59 -10.67
C GLU A 198 -8.29 0.28 -9.82
N VAL A 199 -8.23 0.06 -8.49
CA VAL A 199 -7.35 0.85 -7.62
C VAL A 199 -5.85 0.73 -7.90
N TYR A 200 -5.44 -0.20 -8.76
CA TYR A 200 -4.06 -0.38 -9.24
C TYR A 200 -3.90 -0.04 -10.73
N ASP A 201 -4.83 0.72 -11.34
CA ASP A 201 -4.86 1.02 -12.79
C ASP A 201 -3.66 1.79 -13.35
N ARG A 202 -2.77 2.28 -12.48
CA ARG A 202 -1.49 2.92 -12.83
C ARG A 202 -0.27 2.09 -12.47
N LEU A 203 -0.45 0.88 -11.93
CA LEU A 203 0.61 0.01 -11.47
C LEU A 203 0.49 -1.36 -12.14
N TYR A 204 0.84 -1.39 -13.42
CA TYR A 204 0.79 -2.58 -14.27
C TYR A 204 2.11 -2.75 -15.04
N TYR A 205 2.44 -3.99 -15.38
CA TYR A 205 3.69 -4.39 -16.06
C TYR A 205 3.44 -5.02 -17.43
N THR A 206 2.16 -5.13 -17.80
CA THR A 206 1.63 -5.61 -19.07
C THR A 206 0.56 -4.63 -19.56
N PRO A 207 0.15 -4.60 -20.85
CA PRO A 207 -0.91 -3.71 -21.30
C PRO A 207 -2.18 -3.83 -20.45
N PHE A 208 -2.67 -2.70 -19.95
CA PHE A 208 -3.85 -2.63 -19.10
C PHE A 208 -5.08 -2.19 -19.90
N THR A 209 -6.19 -2.92 -19.76
CA THR A 209 -7.46 -2.62 -20.41
C THR A 209 -8.51 -2.26 -19.35
N ARG A 210 -9.21 -1.14 -19.57
CA ARG A 210 -10.36 -0.73 -18.76
C ARG A 210 -11.61 -1.31 -19.36
N VAL A 211 -12.39 -2.06 -18.58
CA VAL A 211 -13.58 -2.73 -19.11
C VAL A 211 -14.59 -1.74 -19.70
N ALA A 212 -14.72 -0.56 -19.09
CA ALA A 212 -15.61 0.50 -19.53
C ALA A 212 -15.27 1.05 -20.94
N THR A 213 -14.06 0.86 -21.45
CA THR A 213 -13.64 1.41 -22.75
C THR A 213 -13.80 0.42 -23.91
N LEU A 214 -14.40 -0.76 -23.66
CA LEU A 214 -14.49 -1.84 -24.65
C LEU A 214 -15.59 -1.60 -25.69
N SER A 215 -16.75 -1.11 -25.25
CA SER A 215 -17.84 -0.67 -26.13
C SER A 215 -18.79 0.28 -25.38
N PRO A 216 -19.57 1.11 -26.09
CA PRO A 216 -20.60 1.94 -25.47
C PRO A 216 -21.63 1.15 -24.64
N GLU A 217 -21.96 -0.07 -25.07
CA GLU A 217 -22.90 -0.94 -24.36
C GLU A 217 -22.33 -1.46 -23.04
N ILE A 218 -21.02 -1.72 -22.96
CA ILE A 218 -20.35 -2.10 -21.71
C ILE A 218 -20.17 -0.87 -20.81
N GLU A 219 -19.79 0.28 -21.39
CA GLU A 219 -19.60 1.53 -20.68
C GLU A 219 -20.87 1.95 -19.91
N ARG A 220 -22.05 1.82 -20.53
CA ARG A 220 -23.33 2.16 -19.92
C ARG A 220 -23.61 1.36 -18.62
N LEU A 221 -22.98 0.20 -18.44
CA LEU A 221 -23.19 -0.66 -17.27
C LEU A 221 -22.04 -0.58 -16.27
N THR A 222 -21.00 0.22 -16.52
CA THR A 222 -19.77 0.14 -15.73
C THR A 222 -19.60 1.32 -14.77
N LEU A 223 -19.33 0.99 -13.51
CA LEU A 223 -18.79 1.85 -12.48
C LEU A 223 -17.32 1.49 -12.24
N THR A 224 -16.40 2.41 -12.53
CA THR A 224 -14.95 2.21 -12.35
C THR A 224 -14.47 2.89 -11.09
N VAL A 225 -13.82 2.15 -10.19
CA VAL A 225 -13.37 2.62 -8.87
C VAL A 225 -11.87 2.91 -8.91
N GLY A 226 -11.47 4.04 -8.34
CA GLY A 226 -10.05 4.41 -8.17
C GLY A 226 -9.69 4.85 -6.75
N SER A 227 -8.38 4.92 -6.48
CA SER A 227 -7.87 5.31 -5.16
C SER A 227 -6.62 6.18 -5.22
N ALA A 228 -6.70 7.38 -4.63
CA ALA A 228 -5.54 8.25 -4.46
C ALA A 228 -4.51 7.61 -3.53
N GLY A 229 -4.97 6.85 -2.54
CA GLY A 229 -4.09 6.20 -1.58
C GLY A 229 -3.23 5.10 -2.20
N LYS A 230 -3.73 4.44 -3.26
CA LYS A 230 -2.95 3.47 -4.03
C LYS A 230 -2.08 4.16 -5.09
N ASN A 231 -2.63 5.15 -5.78
CA ASN A 231 -1.90 5.90 -6.80
C ASN A 231 -0.71 6.67 -6.24
N PHE A 232 -0.86 7.35 -5.09
CA PHE A 232 0.12 8.30 -4.56
C PHE A 232 0.76 7.86 -3.24
N TYR A 233 0.75 6.56 -2.96
CA TYR A 233 1.37 5.97 -1.76
C TYR A 233 0.79 6.46 -0.42
N ALA A 234 -0.41 7.05 -0.45
CA ALA A 234 -1.04 7.75 0.66
C ALA A 234 -2.27 7.00 1.20
N THR A 235 -2.15 5.70 1.50
CA THR A 235 -3.30 4.83 1.87
C THR A 235 -4.15 5.35 3.04
N GLY A 236 -3.53 6.09 3.96
CA GLY A 236 -4.18 6.74 5.10
C GLY A 236 -5.00 7.99 4.75
N TRP A 237 -4.92 8.53 3.53
CA TRP A 237 -5.66 9.73 3.14
C TRP A 237 -7.14 9.48 2.87
N ARG A 238 -7.50 8.22 2.57
CA ARG A 238 -8.90 7.81 2.34
C ARG A 238 -9.62 8.70 1.31
N VAL A 239 -8.97 8.93 0.16
CA VAL A 239 -9.56 9.59 -1.01
C VAL A 239 -9.69 8.58 -2.14
N GLY A 240 -10.90 8.44 -2.68
CA GLY A 240 -11.23 7.56 -3.81
C GLY A 240 -12.30 8.21 -4.69
N TRP A 241 -12.66 7.55 -5.77
CA TRP A 241 -13.66 8.04 -6.70
C TRP A 241 -14.31 6.90 -7.46
N LEU A 242 -15.49 7.18 -8.02
CA LEU A 242 -16.11 6.36 -9.05
C LEU A 242 -16.29 7.18 -10.33
N ILE A 243 -16.02 6.54 -11.46
CA ILE A 243 -16.28 7.03 -12.82
C ILE A 243 -17.34 6.14 -13.46
N GLY A 244 -18.35 6.73 -14.10
CA GLY A 244 -19.39 5.98 -14.78
C GLY A 244 -20.44 6.87 -15.43
N PRO A 245 -21.44 6.29 -16.10
CA PRO A 245 -22.49 7.07 -16.74
C PRO A 245 -23.32 7.85 -15.69
N PRO A 246 -23.87 9.03 -16.03
CA PRO A 246 -24.52 9.91 -15.05
C PRO A 246 -25.65 9.26 -14.25
N TYR A 247 -26.45 8.40 -14.89
CA TYR A 247 -27.57 7.70 -14.26
C TYR A 247 -27.12 6.59 -13.31
N LEU A 248 -25.84 6.18 -13.32
CA LEU A 248 -25.31 5.30 -12.28
C LEU A 248 -24.64 6.12 -11.17
N ILE A 249 -23.85 7.12 -11.53
CA ILE A 249 -23.11 7.96 -10.59
C ILE A 249 -24.02 8.73 -9.64
N GLU A 250 -25.23 9.12 -10.07
CA GLU A 250 -26.18 9.81 -9.20
C GLU A 250 -26.58 9.00 -7.95
N TYR A 251 -26.76 7.67 -8.09
CA TYR A 251 -27.15 6.80 -6.98
C TYR A 251 -25.97 6.48 -6.06
N VAL A 252 -24.76 6.31 -6.63
CA VAL A 252 -23.52 6.22 -5.83
C VAL A 252 -23.36 7.49 -4.98
N ALA A 253 -23.50 8.66 -5.59
CA ALA A 253 -23.38 9.94 -4.89
C ALA A 253 -24.46 10.13 -3.82
N ALA A 254 -25.68 9.67 -4.08
CA ALA A 254 -26.78 9.70 -3.12
C ALA A 254 -26.48 8.83 -1.89
N ALA A 255 -25.98 7.61 -2.10
CA ALA A 255 -25.54 6.72 -1.02
C ALA A 255 -24.37 7.31 -0.23
N HIS A 256 -23.31 7.78 -0.91
CA HIS A 256 -22.16 8.44 -0.26
C HIS A 256 -22.60 9.60 0.64
N THR A 257 -23.55 10.42 0.17
CA THR A 257 -24.09 11.56 0.94
C THR A 257 -24.78 11.12 2.24
N ARG A 258 -25.29 9.88 2.32
CA ARG A 258 -25.90 9.32 3.54
C ARG A 258 -24.92 8.56 4.42
N ILE A 259 -23.84 8.05 3.85
CA ILE A 259 -22.80 7.30 4.57
C ILE A 259 -21.80 8.29 5.21
N CYS A 260 -21.20 9.17 4.40
CA CYS A 260 -20.14 10.09 4.85
C CYS A 260 -20.50 11.57 4.68
N TYR A 261 -21.57 11.90 3.95
CA TYR A 261 -21.94 13.26 3.51
C TYR A 261 -20.94 13.91 2.56
N SER A 262 -19.69 14.09 2.98
CA SER A 262 -18.58 14.62 2.17
C SER A 262 -17.26 14.01 2.59
N SER A 263 -16.33 13.85 1.65
CA SER A 263 -14.97 13.34 1.92
C SER A 263 -13.99 14.43 2.39
N VAL A 264 -12.82 14.04 2.93
CA VAL A 264 -11.85 14.95 3.58
C VAL A 264 -11.28 16.00 2.63
N SER A 265 -11.66 17.27 2.85
CA SER A 265 -11.37 18.42 1.96
C SER A 265 -9.90 18.67 1.63
N PRO A 266 -8.96 18.79 2.60
CA PRO A 266 -7.58 19.16 2.26
C PRO A 266 -6.86 18.05 1.49
N LEU A 267 -7.26 16.79 1.70
CA LEU A 267 -6.66 15.64 1.01
C LEU A 267 -7.24 15.45 -0.39
N GLN A 268 -8.47 15.90 -0.64
CA GLN A 268 -8.99 16.03 -2.00
C GLN A 268 -8.21 17.09 -2.80
N GLU A 269 -7.89 18.22 -2.17
CA GLU A 269 -7.09 19.27 -2.80
C GLU A 269 -5.67 18.78 -3.12
N ALA A 270 -5.04 18.06 -2.20
CA ALA A 270 -3.73 17.44 -2.41
C ALA A 270 -3.76 16.38 -3.53
N ALA A 271 -4.81 15.54 -3.56
CA ALA A 271 -4.98 14.55 -4.62
C ALA A 271 -5.17 15.19 -6.01
N ALA A 272 -5.81 16.37 -6.08
CA ALA A 272 -5.97 17.11 -7.33
C ALA A 272 -4.60 17.53 -7.89
N VAL A 273 -3.76 18.13 -7.04
CA VAL A 273 -2.36 18.45 -7.37
C VAL A 273 -1.59 17.18 -7.76
N GLY A 274 -1.84 16.07 -7.06
CA GLY A 274 -1.32 14.75 -7.39
C GLY A 274 -1.50 14.40 -8.87
N PHE A 275 -2.72 14.53 -9.40
CA PHE A 275 -3.03 14.25 -10.80
C PHE A 275 -2.50 15.32 -11.76
N GLU A 276 -2.56 16.60 -11.38
CA GLU A 276 -2.10 17.71 -12.21
C GLU A 276 -0.58 17.70 -12.43
N GLU A 277 0.19 17.24 -11.44
CA GLU A 277 1.65 17.30 -11.46
C GLU A 277 2.34 15.95 -11.71
N ALA A 278 1.63 14.82 -11.63
CA ALA A 278 2.25 13.50 -11.73
C ALA A 278 3.03 13.29 -13.04
N ASP A 279 2.47 13.69 -14.19
CA ASP A 279 3.13 13.53 -15.49
C ASP A 279 4.40 14.40 -15.57
N ALA A 280 4.32 15.65 -15.12
CA ALA A 280 5.46 16.57 -15.08
C ALA A 280 6.59 16.09 -14.15
N ASN A 281 6.24 15.31 -13.12
CA ASN A 281 7.19 14.68 -12.20
C ASN A 281 7.62 13.27 -12.64
N ASN A 282 7.23 12.81 -13.83
CA ASN A 282 7.48 11.44 -14.32
C ASN A 282 7.04 10.35 -13.32
N PHE A 283 6.00 10.63 -12.54
CA PHE A 283 5.65 9.83 -11.36
C PHE A 283 5.14 8.44 -11.75
N TRP A 284 4.25 8.34 -12.74
CA TRP A 284 3.64 7.06 -13.13
C TRP A 284 4.68 6.05 -13.63
N ASP A 285 5.52 6.47 -14.58
CA ASP A 285 6.55 5.60 -15.17
C ASP A 285 7.60 5.20 -14.12
N SER A 286 7.98 6.13 -13.24
CA SER A 286 8.90 5.85 -12.14
C SER A 286 8.30 4.86 -11.14
N ALA A 287 7.02 5.01 -10.80
CA ALA A 287 6.31 4.11 -9.88
C ALA A 287 6.25 2.67 -10.42
N VAL A 288 5.92 2.51 -11.71
CA VAL A 288 5.92 1.20 -12.38
C VAL A 288 7.31 0.58 -12.36
N THR A 289 8.33 1.35 -12.79
CA THR A 289 9.72 0.88 -12.85
C THR A 289 10.24 0.47 -11.49
N GLU A 290 10.04 1.30 -10.47
CA GLU A 290 10.49 1.05 -9.10
C GLU A 290 9.82 -0.19 -8.51
N MET A 291 8.49 -0.30 -8.64
CA MET A 291 7.76 -1.42 -8.05
C MET A 291 8.10 -2.74 -8.74
N LYS A 292 8.23 -2.74 -10.08
CA LYS A 292 8.65 -3.95 -10.81
C LYS A 292 10.03 -4.40 -10.36
N GLY A 293 10.98 -3.46 -10.22
CA GLY A 293 12.31 -3.76 -9.68
C GLY A 293 12.28 -4.36 -8.28
N LYS A 294 11.42 -3.83 -7.38
CA LYS A 294 11.21 -4.40 -6.03
C LYS A 294 10.65 -5.81 -6.09
N MET A 295 9.69 -6.08 -6.98
CA MET A 295 9.14 -7.43 -7.16
C MET A 295 10.13 -8.40 -7.75
N ASP A 296 10.90 -7.99 -8.77
CA ASP A 296 11.91 -8.85 -9.39
C ASP A 296 12.97 -9.27 -8.38
N LEU A 297 13.49 -8.30 -7.61
CA LEU A 297 14.42 -8.57 -6.52
C LEU A 297 13.79 -9.49 -5.46
N PHE A 298 12.56 -9.22 -5.05
CA PHE A 298 11.87 -10.07 -4.07
C PHE A 298 11.64 -11.49 -4.60
N ASN A 299 11.40 -11.65 -5.89
CA ASN A 299 11.15 -12.94 -6.53
C ASN A 299 12.41 -13.79 -6.74
N GLU A 300 13.62 -13.21 -6.62
CA GLU A 300 14.88 -13.97 -6.65
C GLU A 300 14.94 -14.99 -5.51
N VAL A 301 14.47 -14.64 -4.30
CA VAL A 301 14.50 -15.57 -3.15
C VAL A 301 13.59 -16.78 -3.37
N TRP A 302 12.45 -16.60 -4.05
CA TRP A 302 11.54 -17.70 -4.33
C TRP A 302 12.10 -18.66 -5.39
N LYS A 303 12.86 -18.12 -6.35
CA LYS A 303 13.62 -18.93 -7.31
C LYS A 303 14.73 -19.72 -6.62
N GLU A 304 15.50 -19.09 -5.72
CA GLU A 304 16.55 -19.75 -4.94
C GLU A 304 15.99 -20.90 -4.08
N LEU A 305 14.84 -20.67 -3.43
CA LEU A 305 14.17 -21.66 -2.60
C LEU A 305 13.37 -22.70 -3.38
N ASP A 306 13.33 -22.60 -4.72
CA ASP A 306 12.51 -23.45 -5.60
C ASP A 306 11.03 -23.49 -5.14
N LEU A 307 10.49 -22.33 -4.78
CA LEU A 307 9.08 -22.14 -4.41
C LEU A 307 8.33 -21.48 -5.57
N PRO A 308 7.25 -22.10 -6.10
CA PRO A 308 6.42 -21.47 -7.11
C PRO A 308 5.77 -20.18 -6.58
N PHE A 309 5.65 -19.16 -7.42
CA PHE A 309 4.99 -17.91 -7.07
C PHE A 309 4.21 -17.36 -8.28
N SER A 310 3.24 -16.47 -8.04
CA SER A 310 2.59 -15.69 -9.08
C SER A 310 3.56 -14.60 -9.55
N ASP A 311 3.98 -14.62 -10.82
CA ASP A 311 4.70 -13.49 -11.41
C ASP A 311 3.67 -12.38 -11.70
N PRO A 312 3.61 -11.28 -10.90
CA PRO A 312 2.50 -10.34 -10.97
C PRO A 312 2.55 -9.52 -12.25
N GLU A 313 1.42 -9.41 -12.93
CA GLU A 313 1.22 -8.56 -14.11
C GLU A 313 0.89 -7.11 -13.72
N GLY A 314 0.52 -6.89 -12.46
CA GLY A 314 0.28 -5.57 -11.87
C GLY A 314 0.10 -5.62 -10.36
N GLY A 315 -0.09 -4.46 -9.75
CA GLY A 315 -0.15 -4.29 -8.30
C GLY A 315 1.21 -4.47 -7.65
N TYR A 316 1.22 -4.88 -6.38
CA TYR A 316 2.44 -5.06 -5.59
C TYR A 316 2.37 -6.25 -4.64
N PHE A 317 1.51 -7.21 -4.97
CA PHE A 317 1.37 -8.44 -4.21
C PHE A 317 1.97 -9.60 -4.99
N VAL A 318 2.60 -10.52 -4.25
CA VAL A 318 3.10 -11.79 -4.77
C VAL A 318 2.46 -12.91 -3.94
N LEU A 319 1.78 -13.85 -4.59
CA LEU A 319 1.38 -15.12 -3.99
C LEU A 319 2.51 -16.13 -4.15
N VAL A 320 2.91 -16.77 -3.05
CA VAL A 320 3.95 -17.80 -3.04
C VAL A 320 3.36 -19.11 -2.55
N ASN A 321 3.62 -20.19 -3.27
CA ASN A 321 3.20 -21.53 -2.90
C ASN A 321 4.17 -22.14 -1.88
N MET A 322 3.69 -22.31 -0.67
CA MET A 322 4.41 -22.76 0.52
C MET A 322 4.18 -24.25 0.81
N LYS A 323 3.72 -25.05 -0.16
CA LYS A 323 3.48 -26.50 0.01
C LYS A 323 4.73 -27.29 0.40
N LYS A 324 5.90 -26.85 -0.08
CA LYS A 324 7.20 -27.47 0.24
C LYS A 324 7.63 -27.19 1.69
N VAL A 325 7.15 -26.11 2.30
CA VAL A 325 7.47 -25.76 3.70
C VAL A 325 6.77 -26.73 4.65
N LYS A 326 7.56 -27.45 5.45
CA LYS A 326 7.03 -28.40 6.43
C LYS A 326 6.96 -27.74 7.79
N ILE A 327 5.74 -27.69 8.33
CA ILE A 327 5.49 -27.36 9.73
C ILE A 327 5.63 -28.68 10.52
N PRO A 328 6.40 -28.72 11.62
CA PRO A 328 6.41 -29.87 12.52
C PRO A 328 4.98 -30.25 12.96
N SER A 329 4.66 -31.55 12.98
CA SER A 329 3.30 -32.02 13.27
C SER A 329 2.83 -31.68 14.68
N ASP A 330 3.76 -31.45 15.60
CA ASP A 330 3.57 -31.07 17.00
C ASP A 330 3.80 -29.57 17.25
N TYR A 331 3.90 -28.74 16.19
CA TYR A 331 4.11 -27.30 16.35
C TYR A 331 2.93 -26.66 17.11
N PRO A 332 3.19 -25.89 18.19
CA PRO A 332 2.13 -25.31 18.99
C PRO A 332 1.46 -24.14 18.27
N PHE A 333 0.13 -24.17 18.18
CA PHE A 333 -0.69 -23.08 17.67
C PHE A 333 -1.73 -22.69 18.72
N PRO A 334 -2.11 -21.40 18.83
CA PRO A 334 -3.29 -21.02 19.58
C PRO A 334 -4.56 -21.66 19.04
N ASP A 335 -5.56 -21.89 19.89
CA ASP A 335 -6.83 -22.53 19.52
C ASP A 335 -7.54 -21.88 18.32
N HIS A 336 -7.46 -20.54 18.23
CA HIS A 336 -8.09 -19.77 17.15
C HIS A 336 -7.35 -19.88 15.81
N VAL A 337 -6.10 -20.38 15.79
CA VAL A 337 -5.31 -20.69 14.58
C VAL A 337 -5.37 -22.18 14.25
N MET A 338 -5.41 -23.07 15.25
CA MET A 338 -5.45 -24.52 15.04
C MET A 338 -6.60 -24.98 14.14
N ASN A 339 -7.75 -24.32 14.25
CA ASN A 339 -8.95 -24.66 13.47
C ASN A 339 -9.04 -23.94 12.12
N ARG A 340 -8.01 -23.18 11.74
CA ARG A 340 -7.96 -22.46 10.45
C ARG A 340 -7.30 -23.32 9.36
N PRO A 341 -7.48 -22.97 8.07
CA PRO A 341 -6.77 -23.62 6.97
C PRO A 341 -5.23 -23.55 7.11
N ARG A 342 -4.51 -24.36 6.31
CA ARG A 342 -3.06 -24.56 6.48
C ARG A 342 -2.23 -23.28 6.34
N ASP A 343 -2.63 -22.34 5.48
CA ASP A 343 -1.96 -21.07 5.26
C ASP A 343 -1.97 -20.16 6.51
N PHE A 344 -3.02 -20.20 7.34
CA PHE A 344 -3.03 -19.49 8.64
C PHE A 344 -1.95 -20.05 9.58
N LYS A 345 -1.79 -21.37 9.62
CA LYS A 345 -0.75 -22.05 10.39
C LYS A 345 0.63 -21.73 9.84
N LEU A 346 0.78 -21.68 8.51
CA LEU A 346 2.01 -21.26 7.85
C LEU A 346 2.38 -19.80 8.18
N SER A 347 1.42 -18.87 8.11
CA SER A 347 1.65 -17.47 8.45
C SER A 347 2.10 -17.33 9.89
N TRP A 348 1.41 -17.99 10.83
CA TRP A 348 1.80 -18.02 12.24
C TRP A 348 3.23 -18.56 12.44
N PHE A 349 3.51 -19.72 11.84
CA PHE A 349 4.82 -20.39 11.89
C PHE A 349 5.93 -19.49 11.32
N LEU A 350 5.71 -18.87 10.16
CA LEU A 350 6.69 -17.98 9.53
C LEU A 350 6.99 -16.75 10.40
N ILE A 351 5.97 -16.18 11.03
CA ILE A 351 6.11 -15.05 11.95
C ILE A 351 6.94 -15.43 13.18
N HIS A 352 6.73 -16.61 13.76
CA HIS A 352 7.38 -17.04 15.00
C HIS A 352 8.79 -17.61 14.79
N GLU A 353 9.02 -18.34 13.69
CA GLU A 353 10.29 -19.01 13.45
C GLU A 353 11.25 -18.17 12.59
N VAL A 354 10.71 -17.45 11.61
CA VAL A 354 11.51 -16.69 10.63
C VAL A 354 11.45 -15.18 10.88
N GLY A 355 10.39 -14.68 11.52
CA GLY A 355 10.21 -13.26 11.77
C GLY A 355 9.66 -12.48 10.57
N VAL A 356 8.97 -13.16 9.65
CA VAL A 356 8.38 -12.56 8.45
C VAL A 356 6.87 -12.72 8.48
N ALA A 357 6.13 -11.62 8.41
CA ALA A 357 4.67 -11.65 8.32
C ALA A 357 4.20 -11.66 6.87
N ALA A 358 3.26 -12.57 6.58
CA ALA A 358 2.58 -12.71 5.29
C ALA A 358 1.10 -13.02 5.52
N ILE A 359 0.24 -12.74 4.53
CA ILE A 359 -1.20 -12.92 4.69
C ILE A 359 -1.65 -14.27 4.14
N PRO A 360 -2.38 -15.09 4.91
CA PRO A 360 -3.03 -16.29 4.41
C PRO A 360 -4.17 -15.92 3.45
N PRO A 361 -4.10 -16.29 2.16
CA PRO A 361 -5.07 -15.87 1.17
C PRO A 361 -6.40 -16.60 1.28
N THR A 362 -6.55 -17.66 2.10
CA THR A 362 -7.84 -18.31 2.31
C THR A 362 -8.89 -17.41 2.96
N GLU A 363 -8.51 -16.28 3.56
CA GLU A 363 -9.46 -15.22 3.97
C GLU A 363 -10.16 -14.58 2.75
N PHE A 364 -9.54 -14.65 1.58
CA PHE A 364 -10.05 -14.13 0.30
C PHE A 364 -10.83 -15.18 -0.50
N TYR A 365 -11.16 -16.31 0.14
CA TYR A 365 -12.00 -17.36 -0.42
C TYR A 365 -13.18 -17.64 0.51
N THR A 366 -14.23 -18.19 -0.05
CA THR A 366 -15.27 -18.91 0.68
C THR A 366 -14.69 -20.15 1.36
N ASP A 367 -15.31 -20.56 2.46
CA ASP A 367 -14.91 -21.78 3.17
C ASP A 367 -14.92 -23.02 2.24
N LYS A 368 -15.82 -23.06 1.24
CA LYS A 368 -15.89 -24.14 0.24
C LYS A 368 -14.63 -24.21 -0.63
N ASN A 369 -14.09 -23.06 -1.04
CA ASN A 369 -12.99 -22.98 -2.00
C ASN A 369 -11.64 -22.67 -1.35
N ALA A 370 -11.58 -22.48 -0.03
CA ALA A 370 -10.35 -22.23 0.73
C ALA A 370 -9.24 -23.26 0.47
N HIS A 371 -9.57 -24.51 0.14
CA HIS A 371 -8.60 -25.55 -0.21
C HIS A 371 -7.70 -25.20 -1.42
N ILE A 372 -8.12 -24.25 -2.28
CA ILE A 372 -7.32 -23.75 -3.41
C ILE A 372 -6.16 -22.87 -2.91
N GLY A 373 -6.40 -22.08 -1.87
CA GLY A 373 -5.46 -21.10 -1.32
C GLY A 373 -4.63 -21.60 -0.13
N GLU A 374 -4.96 -22.76 0.46
CA GLU A 374 -4.39 -23.20 1.76
C GLU A 374 -2.88 -23.50 1.74
N ASP A 375 -2.31 -23.66 0.54
CA ASP A 375 -0.88 -23.85 0.34
C ASP A 375 -0.15 -22.54 -0.01
N TRP A 376 -0.82 -21.40 -0.07
CA TRP A 376 -0.27 -20.13 -0.54
C TRP A 376 -0.12 -19.09 0.59
N LEU A 377 0.79 -18.13 0.43
CA LEU A 377 0.88 -16.93 1.25
C LEU A 377 1.02 -15.70 0.35
N ARG A 378 0.36 -14.59 0.72
CA ARG A 378 0.46 -13.31 0.04
C ARG A 378 1.48 -12.40 0.72
N PHE A 379 2.41 -11.88 -0.06
CA PHE A 379 3.41 -10.89 0.34
C PHE A 379 3.19 -9.57 -0.39
N ALA A 380 3.48 -8.45 0.25
CA ALA A 380 3.38 -7.10 -0.26
C ALA A 380 4.78 -6.47 -0.40
N THR A 381 5.16 -6.08 -1.61
CA THR A 381 6.50 -5.61 -1.96
C THR A 381 6.68 -4.09 -1.86
N VAL A 382 5.63 -3.36 -1.46
CA VAL A 382 5.61 -1.90 -1.19
C VAL A 382 6.39 -1.51 0.07
N LYS A 383 7.60 -2.05 0.24
CA LYS A 383 8.50 -1.77 1.35
C LYS A 383 9.80 -1.19 0.80
N ASN A 384 10.54 -0.48 1.64
CA ASN A 384 11.92 -0.14 1.35
C ASN A 384 12.83 -1.33 1.68
N THR A 385 14.14 -1.17 1.48
CA THR A 385 15.12 -2.18 1.91
C THR A 385 14.92 -2.53 3.39
N ILE A 386 15.35 -3.74 3.79
CA ILE A 386 15.05 -4.42 5.07
C ILE A 386 15.17 -3.53 6.32
N ALA A 387 15.95 -2.44 6.29
CA ALA A 387 16.18 -1.54 7.41
C ALA A 387 14.93 -0.77 7.92
N GLU A 388 13.90 -0.60 7.08
CA GLU A 388 12.74 0.26 7.41
C GLU A 388 11.48 -0.51 7.86
N ASN A 389 11.53 -1.84 7.83
CA ASN A 389 10.41 -2.71 8.21
C ASN A 389 10.16 -2.78 9.73
N PHE A 390 10.92 -2.03 10.53
CA PHE A 390 10.76 -1.94 11.96
C PHE A 390 9.73 -0.85 12.27
N GLY A 391 8.47 -1.27 12.40
CA GLY A 391 7.37 -0.39 12.79
C GLY A 391 7.78 0.51 13.96
N SER A 392 7.70 1.83 13.73
CA SER A 392 7.87 2.97 14.66
C SER A 392 9.13 3.86 14.60
N ALA A 393 10.06 3.72 13.64
CA ALA A 393 11.30 4.53 13.67
C ALA A 393 11.60 5.49 12.49
N HIS A 394 10.60 5.93 11.69
CA HIS A 394 10.84 6.81 10.52
C HIS A 394 10.38 8.26 10.68
N SER A 395 10.83 8.91 11.74
CA SER A 395 11.10 10.34 11.67
C SER A 395 12.61 10.50 11.87
N LEU A 396 13.33 11.20 10.96
CA LEU A 396 14.49 12.07 11.24
C LEU A 396 15.48 12.33 10.07
N ALA A 397 15.32 11.79 8.86
CA ALA A 397 16.23 12.14 7.75
C ALA A 397 15.53 12.83 6.56
N LYS A 398 16.13 13.91 6.03
CA LYS A 398 15.64 14.64 4.84
C LYS A 398 15.97 13.87 3.54
N PRO A 399 15.11 13.92 2.50
CA PRO A 399 15.24 13.13 1.26
C PRO A 399 16.58 13.28 0.52
N GLU A 400 17.18 14.47 0.56
CA GLU A 400 18.44 14.79 -0.11
C GLU A 400 19.69 14.13 0.49
N HIS A 401 19.54 13.36 1.58
CA HIS A 401 20.63 12.64 2.27
C HIS A 401 20.48 11.11 2.22
N GLN A 402 19.65 10.59 1.30
CA GLN A 402 19.46 9.15 1.11
C GLN A 402 20.38 8.61 -0.01
N PHE A 403 21.15 7.56 0.27
CA PHE A 403 22.01 6.87 -0.71
C PHE A 403 21.36 5.57 -1.21
N GLY A 404 21.65 5.15 -2.45
CA GLY A 404 21.12 3.93 -3.06
C GLY A 404 22.09 2.74 -3.01
N LEU A 405 21.57 1.51 -3.13
CA LEU A 405 22.35 0.26 -3.15
C LEU A 405 23.42 0.18 -4.25
N LYS A 406 23.23 0.94 -5.33
CA LYS A 406 24.14 1.04 -6.48
C LYS A 406 25.41 1.84 -6.19
N ASP A 407 25.42 2.61 -5.11
CA ASP A 407 26.56 3.45 -4.69
C ASP A 407 27.54 2.69 -3.76
N CYS A 408 27.26 1.41 -3.46
CA CYS A 408 28.09 0.53 -2.64
C CYS A 408 28.74 -0.56 -3.50
N SER A 409 30.06 -0.47 -3.72
CA SER A 409 30.82 -1.36 -4.61
C SER A 409 31.14 -2.75 -4.04
N ASP A 410 30.85 -3.00 -2.76
CA ASP A 410 30.96 -4.32 -2.10
C ASP A 410 29.70 -4.58 -1.26
N GLN A 411 28.94 -5.62 -1.64
CA GLN A 411 27.68 -6.01 -0.98
C GLN A 411 27.84 -7.24 -0.09
N SER A 412 29.07 -7.72 0.14
CA SER A 412 29.34 -8.88 0.98
C SER A 412 29.39 -8.49 2.48
N GLY A 413 28.21 -8.22 3.03
CA GLY A 413 28.01 -7.90 4.45
C GLY A 413 27.22 -6.60 4.64
N LYS A 414 26.35 -6.56 5.66
CA LYS A 414 25.48 -5.42 5.94
C LYS A 414 26.34 -4.17 6.24
N VAL A 415 26.29 -3.19 5.34
CA VAL A 415 27.02 -1.90 5.37
C VAL A 415 26.16 -0.85 6.06
N ALA A 416 26.75 -0.04 6.96
CA ALA A 416 26.17 1.21 7.44
C ALA A 416 27.14 2.35 7.14
N VAL A 417 26.66 3.37 6.41
CA VAL A 417 27.41 4.56 6.01
C VAL A 417 27.04 5.73 6.93
N ILE A 418 28.02 6.36 7.55
CA ILE A 418 27.85 7.59 8.36
C ILE A 418 28.59 8.74 7.67
N THR A 419 27.87 9.82 7.35
CA THR A 419 28.47 11.08 6.88
C THR A 419 28.71 11.98 8.10
N GLY A 420 29.97 12.32 8.37
CA GLY A 420 30.31 13.26 9.44
C GLY A 420 30.12 14.72 8.99
N SER A 421 29.12 15.41 9.51
CA SER A 421 29.15 16.87 9.63
C SER A 421 29.16 17.25 11.12
N SER A 422 29.44 18.52 11.41
CA SER A 422 29.68 19.07 12.77
C SER A 422 28.51 18.97 13.75
N GLU A 423 27.36 18.43 13.33
CA GLU A 423 26.27 18.06 14.23
C GLU A 423 26.08 16.54 14.21
N GLY A 424 26.47 15.94 15.33
CA GLY A 424 26.46 14.54 15.72
C GLY A 424 25.63 13.53 14.91
N ILE A 425 26.23 12.35 14.81
CA ILE A 425 25.65 11.02 14.55
C ILE A 425 24.13 10.99 14.80
N GLY A 426 23.37 10.43 13.87
CA GLY A 426 22.01 9.94 14.12
C GLY A 426 22.05 8.83 15.19
N TYR A 427 22.09 9.26 16.46
CA TYR A 427 22.51 8.50 17.63
C TYR A 427 21.69 7.21 17.83
N GLY A 428 20.40 7.23 17.47
CA GLY A 428 19.49 6.10 17.62
C GLY A 428 19.79 4.93 16.68
N CYS A 429 20.18 5.21 15.42
CA CYS A 429 20.43 4.19 14.41
C CYS A 429 21.76 3.46 14.66
N ALA A 430 22.82 4.20 15.00
CA ALA A 430 24.13 3.61 15.30
C ALA A 430 24.10 2.79 16.61
N HIS A 431 23.40 3.26 17.65
CA HIS A 431 23.29 2.56 18.92
C HIS A 431 22.62 1.19 18.78
N THR A 432 21.52 1.13 18.03
CA THR A 432 20.74 -0.11 17.84
C THR A 432 21.51 -1.16 17.03
N LEU A 433 22.24 -0.75 16.00
CA LEU A 433 23.00 -1.66 15.14
C LEU A 433 24.27 -2.20 15.82
N LEU A 434 24.95 -1.36 16.62
CA LEU A 434 26.21 -1.73 17.27
C LEU A 434 26.01 -2.56 18.55
N LYS A 435 24.96 -2.29 19.34
CA LYS A 435 24.63 -3.08 20.54
C LYS A 435 24.32 -4.55 20.22
N ASN A 436 23.82 -4.82 19.02
CA ASN A 436 23.46 -6.17 18.55
C ASN A 436 24.57 -6.90 17.76
N LYS A 437 25.77 -6.30 17.60
CA LYS A 437 26.94 -6.89 16.91
C LYS A 437 26.74 -7.26 15.43
N LEU A 438 25.89 -6.56 14.68
CA LEU A 438 25.43 -7.02 13.36
C LEU A 438 26.17 -6.50 12.11
N SER A 439 27.25 -5.69 12.19
CA SER A 439 27.88 -5.15 10.96
C SER A 439 29.28 -4.51 11.13
N LYS A 440 30.02 -4.36 10.00
CA LYS A 440 31.20 -3.47 9.83
C LYS A 440 30.71 -2.04 9.56
N LEU A 441 31.38 -1.02 10.09
CA LEU A 441 30.97 0.39 9.98
C LEU A 441 31.87 1.13 8.99
N PHE A 442 31.30 1.88 8.05
CA PHE A 442 32.08 2.70 7.12
C PHE A 442 31.84 4.17 7.42
N ILE A 443 32.91 4.89 7.78
CA ILE A 443 32.86 6.31 8.12
C ILE A 443 33.40 7.08 6.92
N ILE A 444 32.53 7.87 6.30
CA ILE A 444 32.91 8.76 5.20
C ILE A 444 33.20 10.14 5.79
N ALA A 445 34.45 10.59 5.65
CA ALA A 445 34.85 11.89 6.19
C ALA A 445 35.83 12.63 5.26
N LEU A 446 35.84 13.96 5.41
CA LEU A 446 36.66 14.88 4.60
C LEU A 446 38.16 14.80 4.93
N SER A 447 38.49 14.36 6.15
CA SER A 447 39.87 14.14 6.59
C SER A 447 39.94 13.02 7.63
N GLU A 448 41.15 12.46 7.81
CA GLU A 448 41.42 11.46 8.85
C GLU A 448 41.16 12.02 10.26
N GLU A 449 41.34 13.32 10.48
CA GLU A 449 41.08 13.97 11.78
C GLU A 449 39.59 13.89 12.16
N VAL A 450 38.69 14.11 11.19
CA VAL A 450 37.23 13.99 11.39
C VAL A 450 36.83 12.53 11.61
N TYR A 451 37.48 11.61 10.88
CA TYR A 451 37.33 10.18 11.10
C TYR A 451 37.75 9.77 12.52
N HIS A 452 38.92 10.19 12.98
CA HIS A 452 39.43 9.85 14.31
C HIS A 452 38.56 10.42 15.44
N GLY A 453 38.01 11.62 15.28
CA GLY A 453 37.02 12.17 16.22
C GLY A 453 35.77 11.30 16.34
N ALA A 454 35.22 10.84 15.21
CA ALA A 454 34.07 9.95 15.20
C ALA A 454 34.37 8.57 15.83
N ILE A 455 35.58 8.04 15.60
CA ILE A 455 36.06 6.81 16.24
C ILE A 455 36.14 6.95 17.75
N GLU A 456 36.65 8.08 18.24
CA GLU A 456 36.78 8.35 19.66
C GLU A 456 35.41 8.47 20.34
N ASP A 457 34.47 9.16 19.70
CA ASP A 457 33.09 9.27 20.19
C ASP A 457 32.38 7.91 20.23
N ILE A 458 32.50 7.09 19.18
CA ILE A 458 31.94 5.72 19.14
C ILE A 458 32.57 4.85 20.23
N SER A 459 33.88 4.98 20.44
CA SER A 459 34.60 4.25 21.49
C SER A 459 34.08 4.59 22.89
N LYS A 460 33.87 5.90 23.16
CA LYS A 460 33.38 6.41 24.45
C LYS A 460 31.91 6.09 24.72
N THR A 461 31.06 6.14 23.69
CA THR A 461 29.60 6.10 23.84
C THR A 461 29.00 4.72 23.60
N ILE A 462 29.72 3.84 22.90
CA ILE A 462 29.24 2.50 22.55
C ILE A 462 30.19 1.44 23.11
N SER A 463 31.40 1.30 22.56
CA SER A 463 32.48 0.48 23.14
C SER A 463 33.77 0.57 22.32
N PRO A 464 34.94 0.30 22.92
CA PRO A 464 36.20 0.19 22.19
C PRO A 464 36.20 -0.89 21.08
N GLN A 465 35.49 -2.00 21.28
CA GLN A 465 35.41 -3.08 20.27
C GLN A 465 34.53 -2.70 19.06
N ALA A 466 33.58 -1.78 19.22
CA ALA A 466 32.79 -1.24 18.11
C ALA A 466 33.64 -0.30 17.25
N ALA A 467 34.44 0.56 17.88
CA ALA A 467 35.36 1.47 17.20
C ALA A 467 36.36 0.73 16.29
N GLN A 468 36.83 -0.45 16.70
CA GLN A 468 37.74 -1.30 15.92
C GLN A 468 37.13 -1.87 14.63
N LYS A 469 35.80 -1.82 14.45
CA LYS A 469 35.10 -2.30 13.25
C LYS A 469 34.82 -1.22 12.23
N CYS A 470 35.32 -0.01 12.47
CA CYS A 470 35.13 1.14 11.59
C CYS A 470 36.21 1.18 10.51
N THR A 471 35.83 1.55 9.29
CA THR A 471 36.75 1.73 8.16
C THR A 471 36.57 3.14 7.59
N PHE A 472 37.69 3.84 7.40
CA PHE A 472 37.68 5.18 6.85
C PHE A 472 37.57 5.16 5.33
N PHE A 473 36.65 5.94 4.78
CA PHE A 473 36.65 6.32 3.38
C PHE A 473 36.77 7.83 3.25
N LYS A 474 37.86 8.28 2.64
CA LYS A 474 38.10 9.69 2.37
C LYS A 474 37.26 10.11 1.17
N CYS A 475 36.39 11.10 1.36
CA CYS A 475 35.62 11.72 0.28
C CYS A 475 36.22 13.09 -0.07
N ASP A 476 36.40 13.35 -1.36
CA ASP A 476 36.73 14.67 -1.88
C ASP A 476 35.44 15.38 -2.32
N MET A 477 35.14 16.53 -1.72
CA MET A 477 33.95 17.33 -2.05
C MET A 477 34.29 18.55 -2.91
N SER A 478 35.45 18.54 -3.56
CA SER A 478 35.89 19.60 -4.48
C SER A 478 34.95 19.84 -5.67
N ASP A 479 34.18 18.82 -6.09
CA ASP A 479 33.17 18.91 -7.16
C ASP A 479 31.76 19.29 -6.66
N TRP A 480 31.55 19.50 -5.35
CA TRP A 480 30.26 19.89 -4.78
C TRP A 480 30.06 21.42 -4.92
N PRO A 481 29.03 21.92 -5.63
CA PRO A 481 28.84 23.35 -5.82
C PRO A 481 28.72 24.08 -4.47
N SER A 482 29.53 25.11 -4.28
CA SER A 482 29.58 25.94 -3.08
C SER A 482 28.38 26.91 -3.00
N THR A 483 27.14 26.42 -3.08
CA THR A 483 25.93 27.28 -3.04
C THR A 483 25.34 27.52 -1.66
N TYR A 484 26.00 27.08 -0.59
CA TYR A 484 25.72 27.60 0.75
C TYR A 484 27.01 28.01 1.44
N GLY A 485 27.25 29.32 1.43
CA GLY A 485 28.39 29.95 2.08
C GLY A 485 28.45 29.58 3.56
N CYS A 486 29.39 28.74 3.91
CA CYS A 486 29.89 28.59 5.28
C CYS A 486 31.39 28.85 5.24
N GLN A 487 31.76 30.12 5.04
CA GLN A 487 33.08 30.59 5.43
C GLN A 487 33.10 30.71 6.95
N SER A 488 34.23 30.26 7.53
CA SER A 488 34.67 30.40 8.91
C SER A 488 34.00 29.48 9.94
N PHE A 489 34.65 28.37 10.26
CA PHE A 489 34.81 27.93 11.65
C PHE A 489 36.13 27.15 11.80
N ARG A 490 37.16 27.86 12.26
CA ARG A 490 38.36 27.30 12.90
C ARG A 490 38.84 28.29 13.98
N PRO A 491 39.65 27.85 14.96
CA PRO A 491 39.24 27.75 16.36
C PRO A 491 39.84 28.85 17.24
N ARG A 492 39.24 29.15 18.39
CA ARG A 492 39.94 29.78 19.52
C ARG A 492 39.47 29.22 20.86
N CYS A 493 40.32 28.40 21.47
CA CYS A 493 40.48 28.39 22.92
C CYS A 493 41.55 29.43 23.27
N SER A 494 41.19 30.46 24.04
CA SER A 494 41.97 30.99 25.17
C SER A 494 41.35 32.30 25.69
N HIS A 495 41.23 32.41 27.01
CA HIS A 495 40.85 33.60 27.77
C HIS A 495 41.52 34.91 27.30
N GLN A 496 40.78 36.02 27.25
CA GLN A 496 40.97 37.25 28.06
C GLN A 496 40.09 38.43 27.56
N SER A 497 39.36 39.03 28.52
CA SER A 497 38.89 40.43 28.68
C SER A 497 38.08 41.20 27.60
N PRO A 498 37.24 42.17 28.02
CA PRO A 498 36.21 42.84 27.22
C PRO A 498 36.74 44.10 26.54
N ASP A 499 36.09 44.52 25.45
CA ASP A 499 35.68 45.91 25.21
C ASP A 499 35.05 46.11 23.83
N ALA A 500 33.98 46.91 23.83
CA ALA A 500 33.47 47.80 22.78
C ALA A 500 32.91 47.24 21.45
N TYR A 501 31.59 47.43 21.31
CA TYR A 501 30.79 47.59 20.08
C TYR A 501 31.26 48.79 19.22
N PRO A 502 30.84 48.93 17.94
CA PRO A 502 29.44 49.22 17.54
C PRO A 502 28.64 48.06 16.97
#